data_AF-A0A2M8QLE5-F1
#
_entry.id   AF-A0A2M8QLE5-F1
#
_cell.length_a   1.000
_cell.length_b   1.000
_cell.length_c   1.000
_cell.angle_alpha   90.00
_cell.angle_beta   90.00
_cell.angle_gamma   90.00
#
_symmetry.space_group_name_H-M   'P 1'
#
loop_
_entity.id
_entity.type
_entity.pdbx_description
1 polymer ?
#
loop_
_entity_poly.entity_id
_entity_poly.type
_entity_poly.pdbx_seq_one_letter_code
_entity_poly.pdbx_strand_id
1 'polypeptide(L)'
;MVFLQQPTCLLGYRARPYGDDPDRCIFEVYVLERFAPGQEPKVEVEDGGSDWRSVDWGLILSQDFQNMEEVQKGMKSRAFAAARPNPLQEIEVSNFHRVYNELLDRAE
;
A
#
# COMPACT_ATOMS: atom_id res chain seq x y z
N MET A 1 -3.20 -1.49 -6.94
CA MET A 1 -3.96 -2.51 -6.18
C MET A 1 -3.15 -3.78 -6.18
N VAL A 2 -3.01 -4.44 -5.03
CA VAL A 2 -2.23 -5.66 -4.84
C VAL A 2 -3.15 -6.77 -4.35
N PHE A 3 -2.97 -7.98 -4.85
CA PHE A 3 -3.75 -9.16 -4.47
C PHE A 3 -2.82 -10.26 -3.98
N LEU A 4 -3.01 -10.70 -2.75
CA LEU A 4 -2.29 -11.81 -2.14
C LEU A 4 -3.26 -12.99 -2.04
N GLN A 5 -3.09 -13.94 -2.94
CA GLN A 5 -3.96 -15.11 -3.01
C GLN A 5 -3.52 -16.15 -1.99
N GLN A 6 -4.45 -16.58 -1.14
CA GLN A 6 -4.26 -17.67 -0.20
C GLN A 6 -5.16 -18.85 -0.60
N PRO A 7 -4.92 -20.06 -0.07
CA PRO A 7 -5.72 -21.23 -0.45
C PRO A 7 -7.23 -21.07 -0.22
N THR A 8 -7.63 -20.29 0.79
CA THR A 8 -9.04 -20.14 1.21
C THR A 8 -9.59 -18.74 1.05
N CYS A 9 -8.73 -17.72 1.04
CA CYS A 9 -9.12 -16.31 0.95
C CYS A 9 -8.19 -15.53 0.01
N LEU A 10 -8.54 -14.27 -0.22
CA LEU A 10 -7.71 -13.28 -0.89
C LEU A 10 -7.59 -12.08 0.03
N LEU A 11 -6.36 -11.60 0.18
CA LEU A 11 -6.06 -10.33 0.83
C LEU A 11 -5.78 -9.28 -0.25
N GLY A 12 -6.49 -8.17 -0.21
CA GLY A 12 -6.39 -7.08 -1.18
C GLY A 12 -5.90 -5.80 -0.53
N TYR A 13 -4.91 -5.17 -1.14
CA TYR A 13 -4.42 -3.86 -0.73
C TYR A 13 -4.66 -2.82 -1.82
N ARG A 14 -5.12 -1.64 -1.42
CA ARG A 14 -5.34 -0.51 -2.32
C ARG A 14 -4.80 0.77 -1.70
N ALA A 15 -3.77 1.34 -2.33
CA ALA A 15 -3.32 2.70 -2.07
C ALA A 15 -3.99 3.65 -3.08
N ARG A 16 -4.56 4.76 -2.58
CA ARG A 16 -5.17 5.82 -3.38
C ARG A 16 -4.58 7.18 -2.99
N PRO A 17 -4.41 8.12 -3.92
CA PRO A 17 -4.06 9.49 -3.57
C PRO A 17 -5.04 10.10 -2.58
N TYR A 18 -4.54 10.93 -1.65
CA TYR A 18 -5.39 11.75 -0.78
C TYR A 18 -5.56 13.14 -1.40
N GLY A 19 -6.48 13.26 -2.37
CA GLY A 19 -6.60 14.45 -3.19
C GLY A 19 -5.30 14.72 -3.95
N ASP A 20 -4.80 15.96 -3.85
CA ASP A 20 -3.55 16.40 -4.47
C ASP A 20 -2.37 16.45 -3.49
N ASP A 21 -2.53 15.90 -2.29
CA ASP A 21 -1.45 15.87 -1.29
C ASP A 21 -0.46 14.72 -1.62
N PRO A 22 0.78 15.02 -2.06
CA PRO A 22 1.77 13.99 -2.40
C PRO A 22 2.32 13.27 -1.16
N ASP A 23 1.99 13.73 0.04
CA ASP A 23 2.49 13.19 1.31
C ASP A 23 1.50 12.29 2.00
N ARG A 24 0.32 12.08 1.40
CA ARG A 24 -0.75 11.28 1.99
C ARG A 24 -1.38 10.35 0.96
N CYS A 25 -1.80 9.20 1.46
CA CYS A 25 -2.62 8.27 0.71
C CYS A 25 -3.72 7.72 1.60
N ILE A 26 -4.77 7.21 0.97
CA ILE A 26 -5.74 6.33 1.61
C ILE A 26 -5.24 4.91 1.36
N PHE A 27 -4.93 4.18 2.42
CA PHE A 27 -4.52 2.78 2.34
C PHE A 27 -5.65 1.89 2.85
N GLU A 28 -6.11 0.98 2.01
CA GLU A 28 -7.21 0.09 2.31
C GLU A 28 -6.74 -1.36 2.26
N VAL A 29 -7.17 -2.12 3.25
CA VAL A 29 -6.98 -3.57 3.33
C VAL A 29 -8.35 -4.21 3.35
N TYR A 30 -8.56 -5.22 2.50
CA TYR A 30 -9.79 -5.99 2.49
C TYR A 30 -9.50 -7.47 2.31
N VAL A 31 -10.34 -8.32 2.88
CA VAL A 31 -10.26 -9.77 2.74
C VAL A 31 -11.51 -10.26 2.03
N LEU A 32 -11.31 -11.10 1.01
CA LEU A 32 -12.38 -11.89 0.42
C LEU A 32 -12.21 -13.33 0.90
N GLU A 33 -13.15 -13.81 1.70
CA GLU A 33 -13.12 -15.16 2.25
C GLU A 33 -14.40 -15.94 1.87
N ARG A 34 -14.25 -17.25 1.70
CA ARG A 34 -15.37 -18.15 1.39
C ARG A 34 -15.96 -18.67 2.69
N PHE A 35 -17.25 -18.45 2.87
CA PHE A 35 -18.02 -19.01 3.97
C PHE A 35 -19.05 -20.01 3.44
N ALA A 36 -19.44 -20.97 4.28
CA ALA A 36 -20.59 -21.81 3.98
C ALA A 36 -21.88 -20.95 4.04
N PRO A 37 -22.95 -21.32 3.30
CA PRO A 37 -24.19 -20.55 3.31
C PRO A 37 -24.72 -20.31 4.72
N GLY A 38 -24.92 -19.04 5.08
CA GLY A 38 -25.42 -18.62 6.39
C GLY A 38 -24.37 -18.61 7.52
N GLN A 39 -23.09 -18.76 7.18
CA GLN A 39 -21.95 -18.62 8.11
C GLN A 39 -21.12 -17.36 7.82
N GLU A 40 -21.57 -16.51 6.90
CA GLU A 40 -20.90 -15.25 6.59
C GLU A 40 -20.94 -14.34 7.84
N PRO A 41 -19.79 -13.78 8.27
CA PRO A 41 -19.79 -12.82 9.36
C PRO A 41 -20.41 -11.50 8.90
N LYS A 42 -20.88 -10.69 9.87
CA LYS A 42 -21.18 -9.29 9.59
C LYS A 42 -19.86 -8.56 9.35
N VAL A 43 -19.74 -7.92 8.19
CA VAL A 43 -18.56 -7.11 7.86
C VAL A 43 -18.62 -5.79 8.62
N GLU A 44 -17.62 -5.54 9.45
CA GLU A 44 -17.37 -4.25 10.08
C GLU A 44 -16.15 -3.61 9.40
N VAL A 45 -16.20 -2.29 9.22
CA VAL A 45 -15.09 -1.52 8.64
C VAL A 45 -14.42 -0.75 9.77
N GLU A 46 -13.15 -1.01 9.98
CA GLU A 46 -12.30 -0.22 10.86
C GLU A 46 -11.66 0.91 10.04
N ASP A 47 -11.87 2.16 10.48
CA ASP A 47 -11.33 3.36 9.84
C ASP A 47 -10.35 4.05 10.78
N GLY A 48 -9.07 4.06 10.41
CA GLY A 48 -8.02 4.76 11.17
C GLY A 48 -8.07 6.29 11.02
N GLY A 49 -8.91 6.82 10.14
CA GLY A 49 -9.03 8.25 9.87
C GLY A 49 -7.68 8.88 9.52
N SER A 50 -7.29 9.91 10.26
CA SER A 50 -6.01 10.62 10.06
C SER A 50 -4.82 9.99 10.79
N ASP A 51 -5.04 9.05 11.72
CA ASP A 51 -3.98 8.36 12.45
C ASP A 51 -4.20 6.85 12.35
N TRP A 52 -3.49 6.22 11.41
CA TRP A 52 -3.60 4.79 11.18
C TRP A 52 -3.32 3.97 12.46
N ARG A 53 -2.58 4.49 13.45
CA ARG A 53 -2.27 3.80 14.71
C ARG A 53 -3.49 3.60 15.62
N SER A 54 -4.62 4.24 15.30
CA SER A 54 -5.88 4.06 16.02
C SER A 54 -6.57 2.72 15.75
N VAL A 55 -6.10 1.98 14.74
CA VAL A 55 -6.57 0.65 14.34
C VAL A 55 -5.47 -0.39 14.58
N ASP A 56 -5.85 -1.61 14.98
CA ASP A 56 -4.91 -2.73 15.08
C ASP A 56 -4.70 -3.38 13.70
N TRP A 57 -3.62 -3.00 13.04
CA TRP A 57 -3.25 -3.55 11.74
C TRP A 57 -2.49 -4.88 11.82
N GLY A 58 -2.29 -5.41 13.04
CA GLY A 58 -1.37 -6.51 13.29
C GLY A 58 0.10 -6.11 13.06
N LEU A 59 0.99 -7.08 13.25
CA LEU A 59 2.44 -6.81 13.28
C LEU A 59 3.00 -6.35 11.93
N ILE A 60 2.63 -7.03 10.84
CA ILE A 60 3.27 -6.86 9.53
C ILE A 60 2.94 -5.48 8.94
N LEU A 61 1.65 -5.15 8.86
CA LEU A 61 1.22 -3.87 8.29
C LEU A 61 1.64 -2.69 9.16
N SER A 62 1.63 -2.85 10.49
CA SER A 62 2.14 -1.81 11.38
C SER A 62 3.62 -1.51 11.14
N GLN A 63 4.44 -2.53 10.86
CA GLN A 63 5.85 -2.36 10.52
C GLN A 63 6.02 -1.67 9.16
N ASP A 64 5.25 -2.07 8.15
CA ASP A 64 5.28 -1.45 6.83
C ASP A 64 4.88 0.03 6.88
N PHE A 65 3.83 0.35 7.65
CA PHE A 65 3.32 1.73 7.77
C PHE A 65 4.32 2.63 8.50
N GLN A 66 4.96 2.13 9.57
CA GLN A 66 6.06 2.84 10.23
C GLN A 66 7.24 3.09 9.27
N ASN A 67 7.61 2.09 8.47
CA ASN A 67 8.70 2.22 7.52
C ASN A 67 8.37 3.22 6.39
N MET A 68 7.15 3.21 5.86
CA MET A 68 6.72 4.12 4.80
C MET A 68 6.85 5.60 5.22
N GLU A 69 6.42 5.94 6.45
CA GLU A 69 6.55 7.31 6.98
C GLU A 69 8.02 7.76 7.05
N GLU A 70 8.91 6.93 7.58
CA GLU A 70 10.33 7.27 7.72
C GLU A 70 11.07 7.30 6.38
N VAL A 71 10.75 6.40 5.45
CA VAL A 71 11.30 6.43 4.08
C VAL A 71 10.86 7.71 3.36
N GLN A 72 9.58 8.09 3.42
CA GLN A 72 9.08 9.34 2.81
C GLN A 72 9.80 10.56 3.39
N LYS A 73 9.96 10.60 4.72
CA LYS A 73 10.69 11.68 5.39
C LYS A 73 12.16 11.74 4.95
N GLY A 74 12.82 10.59 4.81
CA GLY A 74 14.18 10.48 4.31
C GLY A 74 14.34 10.98 2.88
N MET A 75 13.40 10.64 1.99
CA MET A 75 13.41 11.06 0.59
C MET A 75 13.27 12.57 0.39
N LYS A 76 12.69 13.28 1.36
CA LYS A 76 12.60 14.75 1.36
C LYS A 76 13.85 15.46 1.86
N SER A 77 14.84 14.73 2.37
CA SER A 77 16.09 15.33 2.82
C SER A 77 16.82 15.97 1.64
N ARG A 78 17.38 17.17 1.84
CA ARG A 78 18.24 17.84 0.85
C ARG A 78 19.46 17.01 0.43
N ALA A 79 19.89 16.08 1.28
CA ALA A 79 21.03 15.20 1.01
C ALA A 79 20.62 13.94 0.21
N PHE A 80 19.32 13.67 0.06
CA PHE A 80 18.84 12.53 -0.71
C PHE A 80 18.84 12.88 -2.20
N ALA A 81 19.69 12.19 -2.97
CA ALA A 81 19.77 12.40 -4.42
C ALA A 81 18.79 11.50 -5.19
N ALA A 82 18.77 10.20 -4.88
CA ALA A 82 17.89 9.20 -5.49
C ALA A 82 17.97 7.87 -4.74
N ALA A 83 16.91 7.06 -4.84
CA ALA A 83 16.94 5.65 -4.45
C ALA A 83 17.65 4.82 -5.53
N ARG A 84 18.36 3.76 -5.12
CA ARG A 84 19.03 2.81 -6.03
C ARG A 84 18.52 1.40 -5.74
N PRO A 85 17.46 0.95 -6.42
CA PRO A 85 16.92 -0.38 -6.20
C PRO A 85 17.93 -1.46 -6.58
N ASN A 86 17.93 -2.55 -5.83
CA ASN A 86 18.73 -3.73 -6.09
C ASN A 86 18.28 -4.36 -7.42
N PRO A 87 19.20 -4.59 -8.38
CA PRO A 87 18.82 -5.08 -9.71
C PRO A 87 18.33 -6.53 -9.73
N LEU A 88 18.51 -7.29 -8.64
CA LEU A 88 18.06 -8.67 -8.51
C LEU A 88 16.79 -8.80 -7.67
N GLN A 89 16.71 -8.07 -6.54
CA GLN A 89 15.61 -8.23 -5.57
C GLN A 89 14.47 -7.22 -5.75
N GLU A 90 14.72 -6.10 -6.44
CA GLU A 90 13.77 -4.97 -6.54
C GLU A 90 13.48 -4.62 -8.00
N ILE A 91 13.52 -5.62 -8.89
CA ILE A 91 13.25 -5.42 -10.31
C ILE A 91 11.80 -4.95 -10.55
N GLU A 92 10.87 -5.39 -9.71
CA GLU A 92 9.47 -4.98 -9.73
C GLU A 92 9.29 -3.49 -9.41
N VAL A 93 10.08 -2.95 -8.46
CA VAL A 93 10.08 -1.53 -8.12
C VAL A 93 10.56 -0.71 -9.32
N SER A 94 11.67 -1.12 -9.93
CA SER A 94 12.20 -0.45 -11.12
C SER A 94 11.20 -0.49 -12.30
N ASN A 95 10.57 -1.65 -12.51
CA ASN A 95 9.57 -1.82 -13.56
C ASN A 95 8.31 -0.98 -13.30
N PHE A 96 7.87 -0.86 -12.05
CA PHE A 96 6.74 -0.01 -11.67
C PHE A 96 7.00 1.46 -12.07
N HIS A 97 8.16 2.02 -11.73
CA HIS A 97 8.50 3.40 -12.10
C HIS A 97 8.60 3.60 -13.61
N ARG A 98 9.16 2.63 -14.34
CA ARG A 98 9.21 2.69 -15.82
C ARG A 98 7.80 2.79 -16.42
N VAL A 99 6.90 1.89 -16.03
CA VAL A 99 5.51 1.88 -16.54
C VAL A 99 4.73 3.11 -16.09
N TYR A 100 4.94 3.56 -14.86
CA TYR A 100 4.30 4.77 -14.34
C TYR A 100 4.65 6.00 -15.20
N ASN A 101 5.92 6.22 -15.49
CA ASN A 101 6.36 7.33 -16.34
C ASN A 101 5.81 7.20 -17.78
N GLU A 102 5.84 6.01 -18.37
CA GLU A 102 5.24 5.75 -19.69
C GLU A 102 3.75 6.09 -19.76
N LEU A 103 3.01 5.90 -18.66
CA LEU A 103 1.58 6.25 -18.59
C LEU A 103 1.37 7.74 -18.39
N LEU A 104 2.21 8.41 -17.60
CA LEU A 104 2.16 9.88 -17.45
C LEU A 104 2.44 10.57 -18.78
N ASP A 105 3.49 10.17 -19.50
CA ASP A 105 3.86 10.75 -20.79
C ASP A 105 2.76 10.59 -21.86
N ARG A 106 1.87 9.61 -21.70
CA ARG A 106 0.73 9.37 -22.61
C ARG A 106 -0.53 10.14 -22.23
N ALA A 107 -0.59 10.66 -21.01
CA ALA A 107 -1.72 11.44 -20.51
C ALA A 107 -1.60 12.94 -20.85
N GLU A 108 -0.40 13.38 -21.25
CA GLU A 108 -0.10 14.70 -21.83
C GLU A 108 -0.35 14.74 -23.35
#